data_AF-A0ABD3SGW0-F1
#
_entry.id   AF-A0ABD3SGW0-F1
#
_cell.length_a   1.000
_cell.length_b   1.000
_cell.length_c   1.000
_cell.angle_alpha   90.00
_cell.angle_beta   90.00
_cell.angle_gamma   90.00
#
_symmetry.space_group_name_H-M   'P 1'
#
loop_
_entity.id
_entity.type
_entity.pdbx_description
1 polymer ?
#
loop_
_entity_poly.entity_id
_entity_poly.type
_entity_poly.pdbx_seq_one_letter_code
_entity_poly.pdbx_strand_id
1 'polypeptide(L)'
;MTPSAFYDSDAGEDLSCDAIVSSTYLEIKQRKKEEGRRRALEMAMAKQILFNSNGSTNSDKRGNRKSARHGARNQDRHKQFAQWILNKFPHILADCIDVNVDDDQNHMRDGVDDTTTKKSSQRMHVIDVAGGKGELSARLSLCHSLRVMMVDPRAADIESVYMNSVVPKLPKKWQHSIEEKLKHSPSFVRDELEKRFSQLVMPFSSPSYKGAHDVSPSFGGGPLDSSVESASLIIGLHADGATEAIVDAALIHRKPFVVVPCCVFPNLFRERYISIFDEASEVKRIPVRSHDQFCKYLLAKDPRFLMEILPFDGRNVAIWWDGK
;
A
#
# COMPACT_ATOMS: atom_id res chain seq x y z
N MET A 1 33.70 46.37 -57.86
CA MET A 1 33.76 47.52 -56.94
C MET A 1 33.35 47.02 -55.56
N THR A 2 34.30 47.00 -54.63
CA THR A 2 34.16 46.77 -53.17
C THR A 2 33.36 47.92 -52.51
N PRO A 3 32.94 47.90 -51.20
CA PRO A 3 33.53 47.12 -50.09
C PRO A 3 32.63 46.61 -48.92
N SER A 4 33.27 45.73 -48.11
CA SER A 4 33.31 45.59 -46.63
C SER A 4 32.03 45.35 -45.80
N ALA A 5 31.89 44.21 -45.11
CA ALA A 5 32.51 43.73 -43.84
C ALA A 5 31.79 44.24 -42.58
N PHE A 6 31.34 43.32 -41.70
CA PHE A 6 31.55 43.33 -40.25
C PHE A 6 31.06 42.00 -39.63
N TYR A 7 31.91 41.38 -38.82
CA TYR A 7 31.61 40.29 -37.89
C TYR A 7 30.85 40.85 -36.68
N ASP A 8 29.88 40.11 -36.13
CA ASP A 8 29.89 39.84 -34.68
C ASP A 8 29.02 38.63 -34.28
N SER A 9 29.48 37.98 -33.22
CA SER A 9 28.97 36.79 -32.55
C SER A 9 27.65 37.02 -31.79
N ASP A 10 26.79 35.99 -31.71
CA ASP A 10 26.19 35.66 -30.42
C ASP A 10 25.78 34.17 -30.32
N ALA A 11 26.44 33.49 -29.39
CA ALA A 11 26.05 32.19 -28.86
C ALA A 11 25.51 32.47 -27.46
N GLY A 12 24.19 32.35 -27.28
CA GLY A 12 23.51 32.67 -26.02
C GLY A 12 22.54 31.57 -25.62
N GLU A 13 23.03 30.68 -24.77
CA GLU A 13 22.37 29.96 -23.66
C GLU A 13 20.83 30.08 -23.53
N ASP A 14 20.11 29.02 -23.89
CA ASP A 14 18.76 28.72 -23.36
C ASP A 14 18.86 27.64 -22.27
N LEU A 15 19.36 28.05 -21.09
CA LEU A 15 19.39 27.25 -19.87
C LEU A 15 18.96 28.13 -18.68
N SER A 16 17.68 28.53 -18.58
CA SER A 16 17.22 29.20 -17.33
C SER A 16 15.74 29.07 -16.93
N CYS A 17 14.85 28.47 -17.73
CA CYS A 17 13.42 28.46 -17.37
C CYS A 17 12.99 27.33 -16.41
N ASP A 18 13.63 26.15 -16.46
CA ASP A 18 13.15 24.98 -15.69
C ASP A 18 13.59 24.98 -14.21
N ALA A 19 14.70 25.63 -13.87
CA ALA A 19 15.20 25.68 -12.49
C ALA A 19 14.34 26.61 -11.58
N ILE A 20 13.77 27.67 -12.14
CA ILE A 20 13.00 28.68 -11.40
C ILE A 20 11.62 28.15 -10.99
N VAL A 21 11.01 27.31 -11.84
CA VAL A 21 9.69 26.68 -11.58
C VAL A 21 9.80 25.59 -10.50
N SER A 22 10.92 24.87 -10.44
CA SER A 22 11.17 23.82 -9.44
C SER A 22 11.41 24.40 -8.04
N SER A 23 12.17 25.49 -7.94
CA SER A 23 12.47 26.17 -6.67
C SER A 23 11.21 26.77 -6.03
N THR A 24 10.40 27.49 -6.82
CA THR A 24 9.16 28.11 -6.35
C THR A 24 8.12 27.07 -5.92
N TYR A 25 8.04 25.92 -6.57
CA TYR A 25 7.15 24.82 -6.17
C TYR A 25 7.56 24.21 -4.81
N LEU A 26 8.86 23.99 -4.59
CA LEU A 26 9.40 23.47 -3.34
C LEU A 26 9.18 24.44 -2.18
N GLU A 27 9.38 25.74 -2.39
CA GLU A 27 9.12 26.78 -1.41
C GLU A 27 7.62 26.87 -1.05
N ILE A 28 6.73 26.78 -2.05
CA ILE A 28 5.28 26.75 -1.80
C ILE A 28 4.88 25.50 -1.01
N LYS A 29 5.49 24.34 -1.31
CA LYS A 29 5.23 23.07 -0.59
C LYS A 29 5.72 23.15 0.86
N GLN A 30 6.91 23.71 1.09
CA GLN A 30 7.44 23.94 2.43
C GLN A 30 6.59 24.94 3.22
N ARG A 31 6.19 26.07 2.61
CA ARG A 31 5.34 27.08 3.25
C ARG A 31 3.98 26.51 3.65
N LYS A 32 3.36 25.68 2.81
CA LYS A 32 2.10 24.98 3.15
C LYS A 32 2.27 23.96 4.28
N LYS A 33 3.42 23.27 4.35
CA LYS A 33 3.76 22.34 5.44
C LYS A 33 3.93 23.08 6.77
N GLU A 34 4.64 24.22 6.75
CA GLU A 34 4.88 25.05 7.93
C GLU A 34 3.59 25.73 8.43
N GLU A 35 2.76 26.24 7.52
CA GLU A 35 1.45 26.81 7.86
C GLU A 35 0.52 25.76 8.50
N GLY A 36 0.57 24.51 8.00
CA GLY A 36 -0.14 23.38 8.59
C GLY A 36 0.32 23.06 10.02
N ARG A 37 1.64 23.07 10.26
CA ARG A 37 2.23 22.91 11.60
C ARG A 37 1.81 24.03 12.55
N ARG A 38 1.84 25.28 12.09
CA ARG A 38 1.45 26.45 12.87
C ARG A 38 -0.02 26.40 13.27
N ARG A 39 -0.93 26.09 12.35
CA ARG A 39 -2.37 25.92 12.65
C ARG A 39 -2.62 24.79 13.64
N ALA A 40 -1.89 23.68 13.52
CA ALA A 40 -2.01 22.57 14.48
C ALA A 40 -1.58 22.98 15.90
N LEU A 41 -0.50 23.76 16.02
CA LEU A 41 -0.04 24.32 17.29
C LEU A 41 -1.03 25.33 17.87
N GLU A 42 -1.57 26.24 17.06
CA GLU A 42 -2.60 27.20 17.50
C GLU A 42 -3.86 26.48 18.00
N MET A 43 -4.29 25.42 17.30
CA MET A 43 -5.44 24.61 17.75
C MET A 43 -5.15 23.84 19.04
N ALA A 44 -3.92 23.35 19.23
CA ALA A 44 -3.52 22.67 20.46
C ALA A 44 -3.46 23.65 21.65
N MET A 45 -2.87 24.84 21.46
CA MET A 45 -2.82 25.89 22.47
C MET A 45 -4.21 26.42 22.83
N ALA A 46 -5.08 26.66 21.84
CA ALA A 46 -6.46 27.09 22.09
C ALA A 46 -7.25 26.04 22.89
N LYS A 47 -7.01 24.75 22.63
CA LYS A 47 -7.62 23.65 23.38
C LYS A 47 -7.12 23.57 24.82
N GLN A 48 -5.86 23.92 25.06
CA GLN A 48 -5.26 23.95 26.40
C GLN A 48 -5.74 25.16 27.22
N ILE A 49 -5.94 26.31 26.57
CA ILE A 49 -6.54 27.51 27.17
C ILE A 49 -7.99 27.23 27.59
N LEU A 50 -8.79 26.56 26.74
CA LEU A 50 -10.16 26.14 27.06
C LEU A 50 -10.23 25.11 28.20
N PHE A 51 -9.17 24.33 28.41
CA PHE A 51 -9.12 23.33 29.48
C PHE A 51 -8.71 23.95 30.82
N ASN A 52 -7.88 24.99 30.79
CA ASN A 52 -7.47 25.73 31.99
C ASN A 52 -8.48 26.80 32.44
N SER A 53 -9.39 27.24 31.56
CA SER A 53 -10.40 28.25 31.90
C SER A 53 -11.70 27.69 32.50
N ASN A 54 -11.93 26.37 32.45
CA ASN A 54 -13.13 25.74 33.01
C ASN A 54 -12.80 24.86 34.23
N GLY A 55 -12.44 25.52 35.33
CA GLY A 55 -12.66 24.98 36.66
C GLY A 55 -14.12 25.21 37.09
N SER A 56 -14.81 24.13 37.46
CA SER A 56 -16.09 24.10 38.19
C SER A 56 -17.36 24.55 37.44
N THR A 57 -18.25 23.60 37.15
CA THR A 57 -19.66 23.50 37.66
C THR A 57 -20.55 22.61 36.78
N ASN A 58 -21.58 22.07 37.44
CA ASN A 58 -22.53 21.06 37.01
C ASN A 58 -23.50 21.47 35.88
N SER A 59 -24.10 20.42 35.30
CA SER A 59 -25.46 20.30 34.73
C SER A 59 -25.79 20.83 33.32
N ASP A 60 -26.51 19.92 32.65
CA ASP A 60 -27.59 20.10 31.68
C ASP A 60 -27.35 20.07 30.15
N LYS A 61 -27.87 18.96 29.60
CA LYS A 61 -28.62 18.79 28.35
C LYS A 61 -28.66 20.01 27.43
N ARG A 62 -28.00 19.88 26.28
CA ARG A 62 -28.57 20.33 25.00
C ARG A 62 -27.98 19.52 23.84
N GLY A 63 -28.88 18.83 23.15
CA GLY A 63 -28.57 18.06 21.95
C GLY A 63 -27.88 18.93 20.92
N ASN A 64 -26.77 18.43 20.40
CA ASN A 64 -26.18 18.99 19.20
C ASN A 64 -25.82 17.80 18.30
N ARG A 65 -26.66 17.59 17.28
CA ARG A 65 -26.40 16.74 16.12
C ARG A 65 -25.16 17.29 15.41
N LYS A 66 -23.97 16.99 15.93
CA LYS A 66 -22.73 17.16 15.21
C LYS A 66 -22.67 16.02 14.21
N SER A 67 -23.02 16.34 12.97
CA SER A 67 -22.56 15.66 11.76
C SER A 67 -21.17 15.09 12.01
N ALA A 68 -21.12 13.77 12.23
CA ALA A 68 -19.87 13.05 12.35
C ALA A 68 -19.21 13.14 10.98
N ARG A 69 -18.24 14.06 10.85
CA ARG A 69 -17.32 14.11 9.73
C ARG A 69 -16.82 12.68 9.50
N HIS A 70 -17.20 12.12 8.36
CA HIS A 70 -16.97 10.73 7.93
C HIS A 70 -15.48 10.34 7.84
N GLY A 71 -14.54 11.22 8.18
CA GLY A 71 -13.10 10.96 8.14
C GLY A 71 -12.51 10.29 9.38
N ALA A 72 -13.21 10.25 10.51
CA ALA A 72 -12.67 9.69 11.77
C ALA A 72 -12.95 8.19 11.96
N ARG A 73 -14.11 7.68 11.51
CA ARG A 73 -14.49 6.25 11.63
C ARG A 73 -13.77 5.34 10.63
N ASN A 74 -13.26 5.90 9.54
CA ASN A 74 -12.62 5.14 8.46
C ASN A 74 -11.13 4.85 8.72
N GLN A 75 -10.63 5.17 9.92
CA GLN A 75 -9.20 5.14 10.28
C GLN A 75 -8.72 3.85 10.94
N ASP A 76 -9.64 2.95 11.28
CA ASP A 76 -9.34 1.62 11.82
C ASP A 76 -9.30 0.52 10.75
N ARG A 77 -9.70 0.80 9.50
CA ARG A 77 -9.75 -0.24 8.46
C ARG A 77 -8.41 -0.92 8.21
N HIS A 78 -7.30 -0.17 8.17
CA HIS A 78 -5.96 -0.75 7.95
C HIS A 78 -5.54 -1.64 9.13
N LYS A 79 -5.89 -1.24 10.37
CA LYS A 79 -5.64 -2.03 11.58
C LYS A 79 -6.44 -3.33 11.57
N GLN A 80 -7.72 -3.24 11.29
CA GLN A 80 -8.61 -4.38 11.28
C GLN A 80 -8.29 -5.34 10.14
N PHE A 81 -7.93 -4.81 8.96
CA PHE A 81 -7.51 -5.63 7.84
C PHE A 81 -6.17 -6.33 8.12
N ALA A 82 -5.19 -5.63 8.69
CA ALA A 82 -3.94 -6.26 9.14
C ALA A 82 -4.20 -7.39 10.14
N GLN A 83 -5.03 -7.16 11.17
CA GLN A 83 -5.39 -8.20 12.13
C GLN A 83 -6.10 -9.39 11.47
N TRP A 84 -6.99 -9.12 10.52
CA TRP A 84 -7.68 -10.17 9.77
C TRP A 84 -6.69 -11.01 8.97
N ILE A 85 -5.75 -10.38 8.25
CA ILE A 85 -4.68 -11.06 7.51
C ILE A 85 -3.86 -11.99 8.41
N LEU A 86 -3.41 -11.50 9.56
CA LEU A 86 -2.62 -12.28 10.52
C LEU A 86 -3.37 -13.52 11.02
N ASN A 87 -4.67 -13.36 11.28
CA ASN A 87 -5.52 -14.45 11.77
C ASN A 87 -5.87 -15.45 10.65
N LYS A 88 -6.03 -14.98 9.42
CA LYS A 88 -6.48 -15.80 8.29
C LYS A 88 -5.35 -16.59 7.64
N PHE A 89 -4.15 -16.02 7.60
CA PHE A 89 -3.00 -16.57 6.89
C PHE A 89 -1.79 -16.89 7.79
N PRO A 90 -1.95 -17.44 9.01
CA PRO A 90 -0.82 -17.62 9.93
C PRO A 90 0.27 -18.54 9.36
N HIS A 91 -0.14 -19.58 8.63
CA HIS A 91 0.76 -20.54 8.00
C HIS A 91 1.54 -19.98 6.81
N ILE A 92 1.05 -18.89 6.22
CA ILE A 92 1.66 -18.23 5.06
C ILE A 92 2.66 -17.18 5.52
N LEU A 93 2.37 -16.53 6.65
CA LEU A 93 3.14 -15.41 7.16
C LEU A 93 4.35 -15.84 8.00
N ALA A 94 4.44 -17.11 8.42
CA ALA A 94 5.57 -17.63 9.18
C ALA A 94 6.91 -17.36 8.48
N ASP A 95 6.95 -17.53 7.15
CA ASP A 95 8.15 -17.31 6.36
C ASP A 95 8.43 -15.83 6.07
N CYS A 96 7.44 -14.95 6.25
CA CYS A 96 7.56 -13.51 6.02
C CYS A 96 8.09 -12.75 7.25
N ILE A 97 8.09 -13.39 8.43
CA ILE A 97 8.63 -12.79 9.65
C ILE A 97 10.15 -12.70 9.51
N ASP A 98 10.68 -11.53 9.83
CA ASP A 98 12.11 -11.33 9.92
C ASP A 98 12.61 -11.94 11.25
N VAL A 99 12.99 -13.21 11.20
CA VAL A 99 13.84 -13.80 12.25
C VAL A 99 15.22 -13.18 12.07
N ASN A 100 15.72 -12.49 13.11
CA ASN A 100 17.12 -12.06 13.17
C ASN A 100 17.99 -13.31 13.00
N VAL A 101 18.43 -13.57 11.77
CA VAL A 101 19.54 -14.47 11.54
C VAL A 101 20.76 -13.61 11.84
N ASP A 102 21.18 -13.62 13.10
CA ASP A 102 22.56 -13.37 13.44
C ASP A 102 23.36 -14.48 12.73
N ASP A 103 23.70 -14.27 11.46
CA ASP A 103 24.58 -15.15 10.69
C ASP A 103 26.00 -14.83 11.12
N ASP A 104 26.30 -15.20 12.36
CA ASP A 104 27.63 -15.16 12.93
C ASP A 104 28.44 -16.27 12.26
N GLN A 105 29.40 -15.81 11.46
CA GLN A 105 30.64 -16.47 11.08
C GLN A 105 30.93 -17.78 11.84
N ASN A 106 30.62 -18.94 11.25
CA ASN A 106 31.40 -20.18 11.43
C ASN A 106 30.89 -21.31 10.52
N HIS A 107 31.53 -21.50 9.38
CA HIS A 107 32.15 -22.79 9.03
C HIS A 107 32.94 -22.66 7.72
N MET A 108 34.22 -22.33 7.88
CA MET A 108 35.27 -22.76 6.94
C MET A 108 35.59 -24.24 7.20
N ARG A 109 35.84 -24.99 6.11
CA ARG A 109 36.30 -26.41 5.98
C ARG A 109 35.18 -27.47 6.00
N ASP A 110 35.07 -28.41 5.06
CA ASP A 110 35.96 -28.92 4.01
C ASP A 110 35.13 -29.35 2.77
N GLY A 111 35.77 -29.41 1.59
CA GLY A 111 35.13 -29.62 0.30
C GLY A 111 34.59 -31.04 0.06
N VAL A 112 33.69 -31.15 -0.93
CA VAL A 112 33.73 -32.03 -2.11
C VAL A 112 32.43 -31.79 -2.90
N ASP A 113 32.61 -31.75 -4.21
CA ASP A 113 31.66 -31.65 -5.32
C ASP A 113 30.26 -32.25 -5.09
N ASP A 114 29.21 -31.43 -5.20
CA ASP A 114 27.95 -31.89 -5.77
C ASP A 114 27.18 -30.72 -6.42
N THR A 115 26.74 -30.96 -7.64
CA THR A 115 26.07 -30.03 -8.54
C THR A 115 24.59 -29.94 -8.16
N THR A 116 24.29 -29.44 -6.96
CA THR A 116 22.92 -29.16 -6.52
C THR A 116 22.64 -27.68 -6.58
N THR A 117 21.87 -27.31 -7.61
CA THR A 117 21.13 -26.05 -7.80
C THR A 117 21.10 -25.13 -6.56
N LYS A 118 21.90 -24.06 -6.59
CA LYS A 118 21.73 -22.89 -5.70
C LYS A 118 20.37 -22.24 -6.01
N LYS A 119 19.30 -22.80 -5.48
CA LYS A 119 18.00 -22.13 -5.39
C LYS A 119 18.26 -20.94 -4.48
N SER A 120 18.33 -19.72 -5.04
CA SER A 120 18.44 -18.53 -4.21
C SER A 120 17.26 -18.58 -3.25
N SER A 121 17.56 -18.61 -1.95
CA SER A 121 16.57 -18.48 -0.89
C SER A 121 15.97 -17.08 -1.00
N GLN A 122 15.10 -16.85 -1.98
CA GLN A 122 14.40 -15.59 -2.13
C GLN A 122 13.58 -15.38 -0.85
N ARG A 123 13.84 -14.26 -0.17
CA ARG A 123 13.15 -13.91 1.06
C ARG A 123 11.67 -13.69 0.78
N MET A 124 10.85 -14.56 1.34
CA MET A 124 9.40 -14.50 1.27
C MET A 124 8.87 -13.18 1.86
N HIS A 125 7.81 -12.64 1.25
CA HIS A 125 7.22 -11.36 1.63
C HIS A 125 5.72 -11.27 1.30
N VAL A 126 5.06 -10.26 1.86
CA VAL A 126 3.69 -9.86 1.50
C VAL A 126 3.76 -8.73 0.48
N ILE A 127 2.99 -8.82 -0.61
CA ILE A 127 2.85 -7.71 -1.56
C ILE A 127 1.60 -6.90 -1.22
N ASP A 128 1.76 -5.61 -0.91
CA ASP A 128 0.68 -4.64 -0.71
C ASP A 128 0.48 -3.82 -2.00
N VAL A 129 -0.51 -4.20 -2.81
CA VAL A 129 -0.80 -3.56 -4.10
C VAL A 129 -1.76 -2.38 -3.93
N ALA A 130 -1.41 -1.26 -4.56
CA ALA A 130 -2.09 0.03 -4.45
C ALA A 130 -2.21 0.49 -2.98
N GLY A 131 -1.11 0.32 -2.22
CA GLY A 131 -1.04 0.66 -0.80
C GLY A 131 -1.19 2.15 -0.48
N GLY A 132 -1.19 3.02 -1.49
CA GLY A 132 -1.45 4.44 -1.37
C GLY A 132 -0.39 5.15 -0.52
N LYS A 133 -0.81 5.69 0.63
CA LYS A 133 0.13 6.30 1.59
C LYS A 133 0.92 5.25 2.38
N GLY A 134 0.56 3.97 2.31
CA GLY A 134 1.26 2.88 2.98
C GLY A 134 0.93 2.74 4.47
N GLU A 135 -0.27 3.11 4.93
CA GLU A 135 -0.67 2.87 6.33
C GLU A 135 -0.75 1.36 6.63
N LEU A 136 -1.23 0.54 5.69
CA LEU A 136 -1.27 -0.92 5.83
C LEU A 136 0.14 -1.50 5.87
N SER A 137 0.96 -1.18 4.86
CA SER A 137 2.38 -1.53 4.82
C SER A 137 3.12 -1.16 6.10
N ALA A 138 2.96 0.07 6.62
CA ALA A 138 3.57 0.49 7.88
C ALA A 138 3.17 -0.40 9.06
N ARG A 139 1.89 -0.79 9.16
CA ARG A 139 1.41 -1.68 10.23
C ARG A 139 2.00 -3.08 10.10
N LEU A 140 1.96 -3.67 8.91
CA LEU A 140 2.49 -5.00 8.67
C LEU A 140 4.00 -5.06 8.95
N SER A 141 4.77 -4.08 8.49
CA SER A 141 6.23 -4.05 8.68
C SER A 141 6.68 -3.68 10.10
N LEU A 142 6.12 -2.63 10.69
CA LEU A 142 6.62 -2.07 11.96
C LEU A 142 5.86 -2.53 13.20
N CYS A 143 4.57 -2.91 13.08
CA CYS A 143 3.81 -3.45 14.21
C CYS A 143 3.82 -4.98 14.25
N HIS A 144 4.04 -5.64 13.11
CA HIS A 144 3.95 -7.10 12.98
C HIS A 144 5.22 -7.75 12.41
N SER A 145 6.29 -6.98 12.18
CA SER A 145 7.59 -7.47 11.74
C SER A 145 7.57 -8.31 10.46
N LEU A 146 6.61 -8.05 9.58
CA LEU A 146 6.50 -8.72 8.29
C LEU A 146 7.33 -8.01 7.23
N ARG A 147 7.99 -8.79 6.37
CA ARG A 147 8.56 -8.25 5.13
C ARG A 147 7.44 -7.92 4.15
N VAL A 148 7.41 -6.67 3.72
CA VAL A 148 6.39 -6.11 2.82
C VAL A 148 7.06 -5.48 1.62
N MET A 149 6.55 -5.81 0.43
CA MET A 149 6.79 -5.05 -0.77
C MET A 149 5.52 -4.31 -1.16
N MET A 150 5.56 -2.98 -1.19
CA MET A 150 4.42 -2.19 -1.65
C MET A 150 4.57 -1.85 -3.13
N VAL A 151 3.49 -1.99 -3.90
CA VAL A 151 3.44 -1.55 -5.29
C VAL A 151 2.41 -0.45 -5.41
N ASP A 152 2.84 0.78 -5.71
CA ASP A 152 1.94 1.92 -5.92
C ASP A 152 2.59 2.89 -6.91
N PRO A 153 1.83 3.50 -7.85
CA PRO A 153 2.39 4.48 -8.77
C PRO A 153 2.96 5.74 -8.09
N ARG A 154 2.69 5.95 -6.80
CA ARG A 154 3.15 7.11 -6.03
C ARG A 154 4.10 6.66 -4.92
N ALA A 155 5.26 7.29 -4.84
CA ALA A 155 6.17 7.10 -3.70
C ALA A 155 5.47 7.45 -2.38
N ALA A 156 5.64 6.60 -1.37
CA ALA A 156 5.09 6.80 -0.04
C ALA A 156 6.20 7.09 0.97
N ASP A 157 5.91 8.00 1.91
CA ASP A 157 6.76 8.27 3.06
C ASP A 157 6.26 7.44 4.25
N ILE A 158 6.69 6.17 4.29
CA ILE A 158 6.22 5.19 5.28
C ILE A 158 6.62 5.58 6.70
N GLU A 159 7.81 6.14 6.89
CA GLU A 159 8.27 6.62 8.19
C GLU A 159 7.33 7.71 8.72
N SER A 160 7.06 8.73 7.90
CA SER A 160 6.12 9.79 8.28
C SER A 160 4.71 9.24 8.52
N VAL A 161 4.25 8.29 7.71
CA VAL A 161 2.92 7.69 7.87
C VAL A 161 2.82 6.87 9.15
N TYR A 162 3.86 6.10 9.47
CA TYR A 162 3.95 5.38 10.72
C TYR A 162 3.87 6.35 11.91
N MET A 163 4.76 7.35 11.95
CA MET A 163 4.84 8.29 13.07
C MET A 163 3.59 9.14 13.25
N ASN A 164 2.99 9.61 12.16
CA ASN A 164 1.89 10.58 12.24
C ASN A 164 0.50 9.94 12.17
N SER A 165 0.38 8.73 11.61
CA SER A 165 -0.92 8.08 11.39
C SER A 165 -1.09 6.76 12.13
N VAL A 166 -0.02 5.98 12.33
CA VAL A 166 -0.08 4.69 13.02
C VAL A 166 0.16 4.84 14.51
N VAL A 167 1.31 5.40 14.91
CA VAL A 167 1.74 5.53 16.32
C VAL A 167 0.68 6.20 17.20
N PRO A 168 0.04 7.32 16.81
CA PRO A 168 -0.95 7.99 17.65
C PRO A 168 -2.19 7.13 17.96
N LYS A 169 -2.44 6.09 17.15
CA LYS A 169 -3.57 5.15 17.28
C LYS A 169 -3.18 3.85 18.00
N LEU A 170 -1.90 3.64 18.31
CA LEU A 170 -1.46 2.46 19.06
C LEU A 170 -1.84 2.59 20.54
N PRO A 171 -1.95 1.49 21.30
CA PRO A 171 -2.16 1.58 22.75
C PRO A 171 -1.05 2.38 23.44
N LYS A 172 -1.36 3.07 24.55
CA LYS A 172 -0.43 3.99 25.23
C LYS A 172 0.89 3.35 25.64
N LYS A 173 0.87 2.07 26.06
CA LYS A 173 2.08 1.29 26.35
C LYS A 173 3.04 1.24 25.15
N TRP A 174 2.51 1.04 23.95
CA TRP A 174 3.31 0.98 22.72
C TRP A 174 3.79 2.36 22.29
N GLN A 175 2.96 3.40 22.43
CA GLN A 175 3.38 4.79 22.18
C GLN A 175 4.60 5.14 23.04
N HIS A 176 4.52 4.88 24.34
CA HIS A 176 5.61 5.14 25.27
C HIS A 176 6.87 4.31 24.95
N SER A 177 6.72 3.02 24.61
CA SER A 177 7.85 2.19 24.19
C SER A 177 8.54 2.72 22.94
N ILE A 178 7.78 3.26 21.98
CA ILE A 178 8.33 3.86 20.75
C ILE A 178 9.05 5.18 21.09
N GLU A 179 8.46 6.03 21.93
CA GLU A 179 9.08 7.27 22.39
C GLU A 179 10.41 7.00 23.10
N GLU A 180 10.46 6.01 24.00
CA GLU A 180 11.70 5.62 24.68
C GLU A 180 12.73 5.08 23.70
N LYS A 181 12.33 4.24 22.73
CA LYS A 181 13.26 3.76 21.69
C LYS A 181 13.80 4.91 20.85
N LEU A 182 12.98 5.90 20.49
CA LEU A 182 13.45 7.07 19.74
C LEU A 182 14.48 7.91 20.50
N LYS A 183 14.37 8.00 21.84
CA LYS A 183 15.37 8.69 22.66
C LYS A 183 16.74 8.01 22.60
N HIS A 184 16.76 6.68 22.57
CA HIS A 184 18.01 5.89 22.57
C HIS A 184 18.56 5.66 21.15
N SER A 185 17.67 5.51 20.16
CA SER A 185 18.00 5.30 18.76
C SER A 185 17.02 6.09 17.89
N PRO A 186 17.36 7.35 17.55
CA PRO A 186 16.48 8.21 16.75
C PRO A 186 16.17 7.65 15.36
N SER A 187 17.05 6.80 14.82
CA SER A 187 16.90 6.19 13.49
C SER A 187 16.13 4.87 13.48
N PHE A 188 15.76 4.31 14.65
CA PHE A 188 15.30 2.92 14.71
C PHE A 188 14.13 2.62 13.76
N VAL A 189 13.21 3.57 13.54
CA VAL A 189 12.08 3.36 12.64
C VAL A 189 12.56 3.19 11.20
N ARG A 190 13.48 4.04 10.75
CA ARG A 190 14.10 3.92 9.44
C ARG A 190 14.88 2.62 9.32
N ASP A 191 15.68 2.29 10.33
CA ASP A 191 16.52 1.09 10.34
C ASP A 191 15.67 -0.20 10.29
N GLU A 192 14.50 -0.22 10.95
CA GLU A 192 13.55 -1.34 10.87
C GLU A 192 12.78 -1.38 9.54
N LEU A 193 12.50 -0.22 8.95
CA LEU A 193 11.91 -0.14 7.61
C LEU A 193 12.86 -0.65 6.53
N GLU A 194 14.15 -0.29 6.57
CA GLU A 194 15.15 -0.76 5.60
C GLU A 194 15.27 -2.29 5.58
N LYS A 195 15.03 -2.96 6.71
CA LYS A 195 15.03 -4.42 6.81
C LYS A 195 13.78 -5.08 6.23
N ARG A 196 12.62 -4.43 6.39
CA ARG A 196 11.30 -5.08 6.23
C ARG A 196 10.42 -4.48 5.15
N PHE A 197 10.76 -3.34 4.59
CA PHE A 197 9.92 -2.63 3.66
C PHE A 197 10.70 -2.24 2.41
N SER A 198 10.08 -2.49 1.26
CA SER A 198 10.52 -1.97 -0.02
C SER A 198 9.31 -1.48 -0.82
N GLN A 199 9.53 -0.54 -1.73
CA GLN A 199 8.48 -0.04 -2.61
C GLN A 199 8.91 -0.12 -4.07
N LEU A 200 8.03 -0.66 -4.91
CA LEU A 200 8.08 -0.47 -6.36
C LEU A 200 7.13 0.67 -6.74
N VAL A 201 7.70 1.76 -7.25
CA VAL A 201 6.92 2.95 -7.64
C VAL A 201 6.43 2.79 -9.08
N MET A 202 5.34 2.04 -9.24
CA MET A 202 4.76 1.71 -10.55
C MET A 202 3.28 1.29 -10.41
N PRO A 203 2.47 1.38 -11.49
CA PRO A 203 1.15 0.76 -11.50
C PRO A 203 1.24 -0.77 -11.48
N PHE A 204 0.26 -1.42 -10.87
CA PHE A 204 0.09 -2.87 -10.92
C PHE A 204 -1.01 -3.21 -11.93
N SER A 205 -0.60 -3.70 -13.11
CA SER A 205 -1.49 -4.01 -14.23
C SER A 205 -1.68 -5.51 -14.38
N SER A 206 -2.72 -5.93 -15.12
CA SER A 206 -2.91 -7.35 -15.42
C SER A 206 -1.69 -7.92 -16.15
N PRO A 207 -1.28 -9.16 -15.84
CA PRO A 207 -0.15 -9.80 -16.49
C PRO A 207 -0.44 -10.00 -17.98
N SER A 208 0.57 -9.77 -18.81
CA SER A 208 0.51 -10.03 -20.25
C SER A 208 1.42 -11.22 -20.59
N TYR A 209 0.98 -12.07 -21.52
CA TYR A 209 1.82 -13.10 -22.11
C TYR A 209 2.70 -12.47 -23.19
N LYS A 210 4.02 -12.66 -23.10
CA LYS A 210 4.96 -12.15 -24.11
C LYS A 210 4.92 -13.04 -25.36
N GLY A 211 3.89 -12.89 -26.18
CA GLY A 211 3.79 -13.55 -27.49
C GLY A 211 3.42 -15.04 -27.42
N ALA A 212 3.23 -15.65 -28.61
CA ALA A 212 2.66 -16.98 -28.78
C ALA A 212 3.53 -18.15 -28.28
N HIS A 213 4.77 -17.89 -27.86
CA HIS A 213 5.76 -18.92 -27.50
C HIS A 213 6.39 -18.74 -26.12
N ASP A 214 6.10 -17.65 -25.39
CA ASP A 214 6.63 -17.43 -24.04
C ASP A 214 5.59 -17.87 -23.00
N VAL A 215 5.96 -18.86 -22.20
CA VAL A 215 5.05 -19.58 -21.28
C VAL A 215 4.89 -18.83 -19.95
N SER A 216 5.73 -17.82 -19.70
CA SER A 216 5.75 -17.09 -18.43
C SER A 216 4.97 -15.76 -18.50
N PRO A 217 4.01 -15.54 -17.60
CA PRO A 217 3.31 -14.26 -17.48
C PRO A 217 4.27 -13.17 -16.99
N SER A 218 4.17 -11.97 -17.56
CA SER A 218 4.97 -10.81 -17.15
C SER A 218 4.09 -9.59 -16.87
N PHE A 219 4.45 -8.86 -15.82
CA PHE A 219 3.84 -7.61 -15.37
C PHE A 219 4.56 -6.38 -15.94
N GLY A 220 5.35 -6.55 -17.00
CA GLY A 220 6.01 -5.43 -17.69
C GLY A 220 7.29 -4.92 -17.01
N GLY A 221 7.85 -5.66 -16.04
CA GLY A 221 9.12 -5.30 -15.41
C GLY A 221 9.70 -6.43 -14.55
N GLY A 222 11.00 -6.71 -14.73
CA GLY A 222 11.70 -7.78 -14.01
C GLY A 222 11.62 -7.74 -12.48
N PRO A 223 11.70 -6.56 -11.82
CA PRO A 223 11.53 -6.47 -10.37
C PRO A 223 10.13 -6.89 -9.90
N LEU A 224 9.07 -6.49 -10.61
CA LEU A 224 7.70 -6.82 -10.24
C LEU A 224 7.42 -8.33 -10.43
N ASP A 225 7.88 -8.88 -11.55
CA ASP A 225 7.77 -10.32 -11.85
C ASP A 225 8.42 -11.17 -10.73
N SER A 226 9.67 -10.85 -10.38
CA SER A 226 10.42 -11.53 -9.31
C SER A 226 9.73 -11.43 -7.95
N SER A 227 9.06 -10.31 -7.71
CA SER A 227 8.39 -10.04 -6.44
C SER A 227 7.10 -10.85 -6.33
N VAL A 228 6.28 -10.86 -7.37
CA VAL A 228 5.06 -11.69 -7.41
C VAL A 228 5.41 -13.17 -7.29
N GLU A 229 6.49 -13.62 -7.93
CA GLU A 229 6.95 -15.01 -7.83
C GLU A 229 7.40 -15.39 -6.42
N SER A 230 8.09 -14.50 -5.70
CA SER A 230 8.54 -14.72 -4.32
C SER A 230 7.56 -14.28 -3.24
N ALA A 231 6.38 -13.79 -3.62
CA ALA A 231 5.34 -13.43 -2.67
C ALA A 231 4.76 -14.67 -2.01
N SER A 232 4.55 -14.59 -0.70
CA SER A 232 3.75 -15.57 0.05
C SER A 232 2.27 -15.21 0.04
N LEU A 233 1.97 -13.91 -0.02
CA LEU A 233 0.60 -13.40 -0.01
C LEU A 233 0.54 -12.10 -0.83
N ILE A 234 -0.47 -11.96 -1.69
CA ILE A 234 -0.76 -10.72 -2.42
C ILE A 234 -2.01 -10.08 -1.84
N ILE A 235 -1.92 -8.82 -1.41
CA ILE A 235 -3.03 -8.11 -0.77
C ILE A 235 -3.38 -6.81 -1.51
N GLY A 236 -4.64 -6.39 -1.42
CA GLY A 236 -5.10 -5.09 -1.91
C GLY A 236 -6.30 -4.56 -1.15
N LEU A 237 -6.09 -3.59 -0.26
CA LEU A 237 -7.16 -2.90 0.45
C LEU A 237 -7.60 -1.67 -0.34
N HIS A 238 -8.76 -1.75 -0.99
CA HIS A 238 -9.26 -0.67 -1.85
C HIS A 238 -8.33 -0.37 -3.03
N ALA A 239 -7.84 -1.43 -3.68
CA ALA A 239 -6.89 -1.36 -4.78
C ALA A 239 -7.55 -0.87 -6.09
N ASP A 240 -7.85 0.43 -6.14
CA ASP A 240 -8.50 1.10 -7.27
C ASP A 240 -7.73 0.84 -8.58
N GLY A 241 -8.41 0.25 -9.57
CA GLY A 241 -7.83 -0.07 -10.87
C GLY A 241 -6.95 -1.32 -10.91
N ALA A 242 -6.40 -1.76 -9.77
CA ALA A 242 -5.53 -2.94 -9.68
C ALA A 242 -6.21 -4.19 -9.10
N THR A 243 -7.45 -4.07 -8.58
CA THR A 243 -8.14 -5.18 -7.89
C THR A 243 -8.21 -6.46 -8.72
N GLU A 244 -8.62 -6.37 -9.99
CA GLU A 244 -8.68 -7.54 -10.86
C GLU A 244 -7.30 -8.08 -11.21
N ALA A 245 -6.33 -7.19 -11.49
CA ALA A 245 -4.96 -7.58 -11.78
C ALA A 245 -4.32 -8.38 -10.64
N ILE A 246 -4.60 -8.04 -9.38
CA ILE A 246 -4.18 -8.81 -8.20
C ILE A 246 -4.74 -10.23 -8.26
N VAL A 247 -6.04 -10.36 -8.55
CA VAL A 247 -6.70 -11.67 -8.63
C VAL A 247 -6.13 -12.50 -9.78
N ASP A 248 -5.90 -11.90 -10.94
CA ASP A 248 -5.30 -12.57 -12.09
C ASP A 248 -3.87 -13.04 -11.79
N ALA A 249 -3.06 -12.17 -11.17
CA ALA A 249 -1.71 -12.50 -10.71
C ALA A 249 -1.71 -13.69 -9.75
N ALA A 250 -2.62 -13.67 -8.78
CA ALA A 250 -2.76 -14.72 -7.78
C ALA A 250 -3.13 -16.07 -8.42
N LEU A 251 -4.05 -16.08 -9.38
CA LEU A 251 -4.43 -17.31 -10.09
C LEU A 251 -3.27 -17.87 -10.91
N ILE A 252 -2.61 -17.00 -11.66
CA ILE A 252 -1.52 -17.36 -12.55
C ILE A 252 -0.34 -17.94 -11.78
N HIS A 253 0.07 -17.29 -10.70
CA HIS A 253 1.20 -17.74 -9.88
C HIS A 253 0.79 -18.71 -8.76
N ARG A 254 -0.50 -19.09 -8.71
CA ARG A 254 -1.11 -19.91 -7.65
C ARG A 254 -0.76 -19.40 -6.26
N LYS A 255 -0.85 -18.08 -6.08
CA LYS A 255 -0.54 -17.41 -4.82
C LYS A 255 -1.81 -17.18 -4.00
N PRO A 256 -1.72 -17.36 -2.68
CA PRO A 256 -2.72 -16.84 -1.75
C PRO A 256 -2.93 -15.33 -1.97
N PHE A 257 -4.16 -14.87 -1.84
CA PHE A 257 -4.46 -13.44 -1.94
C PHE A 257 -5.66 -13.01 -1.10
N VAL A 258 -5.74 -11.71 -0.87
CA VAL A 258 -6.99 -11.06 -0.43
C VAL A 258 -7.11 -9.66 -1.03
N VAL A 259 -8.27 -9.37 -1.61
CA VAL A 259 -8.63 -8.02 -2.09
C VAL A 259 -9.91 -7.52 -1.46
N VAL A 260 -10.00 -6.22 -1.24
CA VAL A 260 -11.22 -5.52 -0.83
C VAL A 260 -11.66 -4.59 -1.97
N PRO A 261 -12.49 -5.07 -2.92
CA PRO A 261 -12.97 -4.26 -4.04
C PRO A 261 -13.79 -3.05 -3.55
N CYS A 262 -13.55 -1.87 -4.13
CA CYS A 262 -14.30 -0.65 -3.85
C CYS A 262 -14.86 0.04 -5.10
N CYS A 263 -14.00 0.34 -6.07
CA CYS A 263 -14.37 1.06 -7.30
C CYS A 263 -14.46 0.10 -8.50
N VAL A 264 -15.56 0.22 -9.25
CA VAL A 264 -15.88 -0.69 -10.37
C VAL A 264 -15.25 -0.25 -11.69
N PHE A 265 -15.15 1.06 -11.91
CA PHE A 265 -14.66 1.70 -13.13
C PHE A 265 -15.23 1.10 -14.44
N PRO A 266 -16.56 1.07 -14.64
CA PRO A 266 -17.19 0.41 -15.79
C PRO A 266 -16.79 1.01 -17.16
N ASN A 267 -16.37 2.28 -17.18
CA ASN A 267 -15.89 2.93 -18.40
C ASN A 267 -14.44 2.55 -18.76
N LEU A 268 -13.66 2.15 -17.74
CA LEU A 268 -12.27 1.70 -17.89
C LEU A 268 -12.22 0.21 -18.23
N PHE A 269 -13.05 -0.61 -17.58
CA PHE A 269 -13.10 -2.07 -17.74
C PHE A 269 -14.43 -2.49 -18.37
N ARG A 270 -14.56 -2.21 -19.67
CA ARG A 270 -15.81 -2.41 -20.45
C ARG A 270 -16.06 -3.88 -20.79
N GLU A 271 -15.03 -4.68 -20.66
CA GLU A 271 -14.96 -6.11 -20.94
C GLU A 271 -15.42 -6.99 -19.76
N ARG A 272 -15.72 -6.40 -18.60
CA ARG A 272 -16.25 -7.12 -17.44
C ARG A 272 -17.74 -7.41 -17.60
N TYR A 273 -18.10 -8.69 -17.55
CA TYR A 273 -19.49 -9.14 -17.64
C TYR A 273 -19.77 -10.27 -16.64
N ILE A 274 -21.01 -10.35 -16.17
CA ILE A 274 -21.52 -11.50 -15.41
C ILE A 274 -22.72 -12.12 -16.13
N SER A 275 -22.93 -13.40 -15.89
CA SER A 275 -24.12 -14.14 -16.34
C SER A 275 -25.19 -14.12 -15.24
N ILE A 276 -26.42 -13.75 -15.60
CA ILE A 276 -27.59 -13.81 -14.73
C ILE A 276 -28.65 -14.71 -15.39
N PHE A 277 -29.46 -15.38 -14.57
CA PHE A 277 -30.63 -16.12 -15.04
C PHE A 277 -31.84 -15.19 -15.02
N ASP A 278 -32.57 -15.15 -16.12
CA ASP A 278 -33.87 -14.46 -16.20
C ASP A 278 -35.01 -15.36 -15.69
N GLU A 279 -36.20 -14.81 -15.46
CA GLU A 279 -37.41 -15.55 -15.05
C GLU A 279 -37.77 -16.67 -16.03
N ALA A 280 -37.35 -16.54 -17.30
CA ALA A 280 -37.49 -17.55 -18.34
C ALA A 280 -36.37 -18.64 -18.33
N SER A 281 -35.50 -18.66 -17.32
CA SER A 281 -34.31 -19.53 -17.22
C SER A 281 -33.26 -19.34 -18.33
N GLU A 282 -33.33 -18.24 -19.08
CA GLU A 282 -32.30 -17.89 -20.07
C GLU A 282 -31.09 -17.21 -19.42
N VAL A 283 -29.89 -17.56 -19.88
CA VAL A 283 -28.64 -16.96 -19.40
C VAL A 283 -28.40 -15.65 -20.13
N LYS A 284 -28.50 -14.53 -19.42
CA LYS A 284 -28.23 -13.19 -19.95
C LYS A 284 -26.89 -12.67 -19.45
N ARG A 285 -26.05 -12.17 -20.37
CA ARG A 285 -24.77 -11.54 -20.04
C ARG A 285 -24.95 -10.03 -19.85
N ILE A 286 -24.60 -9.51 -18.68
CA ILE A 286 -24.73 -8.07 -18.35
C ILE A 286 -23.38 -7.45 -17.96
N PRO A 287 -23.13 -6.19 -18.33
CA PRO A 287 -21.88 -5.51 -17.98
C PRO A 287 -21.81 -5.23 -16.47
N VAL A 288 -20.62 -5.34 -15.89
CA VAL A 288 -20.38 -5.05 -14.47
C VAL A 288 -20.39 -3.54 -14.24
N ARG A 289 -21.39 -3.05 -13.50
CA ARG A 289 -21.58 -1.60 -13.24
C ARG A 289 -21.78 -1.25 -11.77
N SER A 290 -21.98 -2.25 -10.91
CA SER A 290 -22.14 -2.07 -9.46
C SER A 290 -21.09 -2.84 -8.67
N HIS A 291 -20.91 -2.46 -7.41
CA HIS A 291 -19.97 -3.12 -6.51
C HIS A 291 -20.32 -4.60 -6.27
N ASP A 292 -21.60 -4.92 -6.11
CA ASP A 292 -22.08 -6.31 -5.97
C ASP A 292 -21.76 -7.14 -7.23
N GLN A 293 -22.04 -6.59 -8.41
CA GLN A 293 -21.68 -7.24 -9.68
C GLN A 293 -20.17 -7.43 -9.81
N PHE A 294 -19.36 -6.49 -9.32
CA PHE A 294 -17.91 -6.63 -9.35
C PHE A 294 -17.43 -7.73 -8.39
N CYS A 295 -18.03 -7.84 -7.20
CA CYS A 295 -17.71 -8.94 -6.30
C CYS A 295 -18.10 -10.30 -6.90
N LYS A 296 -19.28 -10.41 -7.51
CA LYS A 296 -19.73 -11.61 -8.23
C LYS A 296 -18.81 -11.96 -9.40
N TYR A 297 -18.39 -10.96 -10.17
CA TYR A 297 -17.45 -11.12 -11.27
C TYR A 297 -16.11 -11.72 -10.79
N LEU A 298 -15.56 -11.20 -9.69
CA LEU A 298 -14.30 -11.71 -9.14
C LEU A 298 -14.46 -13.12 -8.57
N LEU A 299 -15.54 -13.40 -7.83
CA LEU A 299 -15.84 -14.75 -7.32
C LEU A 299 -16.00 -15.79 -8.43
N ALA A 300 -16.56 -15.40 -9.58
CA ALA A 300 -16.75 -16.29 -10.72
C ALA A 300 -15.44 -16.70 -11.41
N LYS A 301 -14.29 -16.07 -11.09
CA LYS A 301 -12.99 -16.43 -11.71
C LYS A 301 -12.47 -17.78 -11.25
N ASP A 302 -12.77 -18.22 -10.02
CA ASP A 302 -12.37 -19.53 -9.52
C ASP A 302 -13.29 -20.00 -8.38
N PRO A 303 -13.77 -21.27 -8.40
CA PRO A 303 -14.69 -21.77 -7.38
C PRO A 303 -14.10 -21.86 -5.97
N ARG A 304 -12.78 -21.77 -5.81
CA ARG A 304 -12.10 -21.77 -4.50
C ARG A 304 -12.13 -20.40 -3.81
N PHE A 305 -12.55 -19.36 -4.52
CA PHE A 305 -12.58 -18.03 -3.95
C PHE A 305 -13.70 -17.88 -2.92
N LEU A 306 -13.37 -17.22 -1.83
CA LEU A 306 -14.25 -17.00 -0.72
C LEU A 306 -14.55 -15.51 -0.57
N MET A 307 -15.75 -15.20 -0.08
CA MET A 307 -16.19 -13.85 0.21
C MET A 307 -16.47 -13.71 1.71
N GLU A 308 -15.96 -12.65 2.33
CA GLU A 308 -16.13 -12.39 3.76
C GLU A 308 -16.35 -10.90 4.03
N ILE A 309 -17.21 -10.57 5.00
CA ILE A 309 -17.44 -9.19 5.44
C ILE A 309 -16.47 -8.86 6.58
N LEU A 310 -15.65 -7.83 6.39
CA LEU A 310 -14.65 -7.40 7.34
C LEU A 310 -15.20 -6.37 8.34
N PRO A 311 -14.64 -6.28 9.57
CA PRO A 311 -15.25 -5.52 10.67
C PRO A 311 -15.01 -3.99 10.64
N PHE A 312 -14.88 -3.36 9.45
CA PHE A 312 -14.81 -1.90 9.28
C PHE A 312 -16.00 -1.33 8.49
N ASP A 313 -16.24 -0.03 8.68
CA ASP A 313 -17.20 0.75 7.89
C ASP A 313 -16.75 0.93 6.43
N GLY A 314 -17.71 1.17 5.52
CA GLY A 314 -17.47 1.45 4.11
C GLY A 314 -17.48 0.19 3.24
N ARG A 315 -16.64 0.17 2.18
CA ARG A 315 -16.46 -1.03 1.34
C ARG A 315 -15.64 -2.04 2.11
N ASN A 316 -16.27 -3.08 2.64
CA ASN A 316 -15.67 -4.02 3.58
C ASN A 316 -15.83 -5.49 3.18
N VAL A 317 -16.24 -5.76 1.94
CA VAL A 317 -16.30 -7.12 1.40
C VAL A 317 -14.90 -7.50 0.92
N ALA A 318 -14.35 -8.57 1.46
CA ALA A 318 -13.11 -9.19 1.02
C ALA A 318 -13.39 -10.38 0.11
N ILE A 319 -12.58 -10.53 -0.93
CA ILE A 319 -12.51 -11.71 -1.79
C ILE A 319 -11.10 -12.28 -1.67
N TRP A 320 -10.98 -13.56 -1.37
CA TRP A 320 -9.71 -14.15 -0.99
C TRP A 320 -9.63 -15.65 -1.28
N TRP A 321 -8.40 -16.15 -1.28
CA TRP A 321 -8.05 -17.56 -1.38
C TRP A 321 -6.75 -17.80 -0.60
N ASP A 322 -6.65 -18.90 0.16
CA ASP A 322 -5.49 -19.23 0.99
C ASP A 322 -4.41 -20.05 0.26
N GLY A 323 -4.57 -20.31 -1.03
CA GLY A 323 -3.62 -21.11 -1.81
C GLY A 323 -3.88 -22.61 -1.75
N LYS A 324 -4.93 -23.08 -1.08
CA LYS A 324 -5.29 -24.51 -0.96
C LYS A 324 -6.50 -24.90 -1.81
#